data_AF-A0A0K9PJK4-F1
#
_entry.id   AF-A0A0K9PJK4-F1
#
_cell.length_a   1.000
_cell.length_b   1.000
_cell.length_c   1.000
_cell.angle_alpha   90.00
_cell.angle_beta   90.00
_cell.angle_gamma   90.00
#
_symmetry.space_group_name_H-M   'P 1'
#
loop_
_entity.id
_entity.type
_entity.pdbx_description
1 polymer ?
#
loop_
_entity_poly.entity_id
_entity_poly.type
_entity_poly.pdbx_seq_one_letter_code
_entity_poly.pdbx_strand_id
1 'polypeptide(L)'
;MTRLNTHSPEFGDPFFVLISDVINEYPLSEMVWFHRSHDGEAFIMVTKVDEPSKYGVVVTEEGTDKVERFGEKPTGFWMDIGSGLVRHVLFYPFFFHFFPY
;
A
#
# COMPACT_ATOMS: atom_id res chain seq x y z
N MET A 1 -27.02 14.56 19.32
CA MET A 1 -26.71 15.07 17.97
C MET A 1 -25.20 15.15 17.88
N THR A 2 -24.55 14.07 17.47
CA THR A 2 -23.08 13.96 17.49
C THR A 2 -22.54 14.76 16.31
N ARG A 3 -21.79 15.84 16.58
CA ARG A 3 -21.05 16.59 15.57
C ARG A 3 -20.07 15.62 14.90
N LEU A 4 -20.29 15.34 13.61
CA LEU A 4 -19.23 14.81 12.76
C LEU A 4 -18.15 15.89 12.70
N ASN A 5 -17.04 15.68 13.39
CA ASN A 5 -15.83 16.49 13.22
C ASN A 5 -15.34 16.23 11.79
N THR A 6 -15.74 17.09 10.86
CA THR A 6 -15.09 17.23 9.56
C THR A 6 -13.75 17.90 9.79
N HIS A 7 -12.72 17.12 10.11
CA HIS A 7 -11.35 17.58 9.90
C HIS A 7 -11.18 17.76 8.39
N SER A 8 -10.98 19.00 7.95
CA SER A 8 -10.44 19.26 6.62
C SER A 8 -9.05 18.64 6.55
N PRO A 9 -8.70 17.89 5.49
CA PRO A 9 -7.34 17.37 5.36
C PRO A 9 -6.35 18.54 5.39
N GLU A 10 -5.39 18.46 6.31
CA GLU A 10 -4.34 19.46 6.44
C GLU A 10 -3.19 19.16 5.46
N PHE A 11 -2.43 20.18 5.09
CA PHE A 11 -1.24 20.01 4.27
C PHE A 11 -0.22 19.19 5.07
N GLY A 12 -0.01 17.93 4.66
CA GLY A 12 0.82 16.97 5.40
C GLY A 12 0.11 15.66 5.76
N ASP A 13 -1.22 15.63 5.70
CA ASP A 13 -1.99 14.42 5.99
C ASP A 13 -1.74 13.33 4.94
N PRO A 14 -1.80 12.04 5.35
CA PRO A 14 -1.61 10.93 4.42
C PRO A 14 -2.78 10.85 3.43
N PHE A 15 -2.50 10.42 2.20
CA PHE A 15 -3.47 10.30 1.12
C PHE A 15 -3.39 8.93 0.43
N PHE A 16 -4.55 8.45 -0.03
CA PHE A 16 -4.64 7.20 -0.77
C PHE A 16 -4.38 7.42 -2.26
N VAL A 17 -3.56 6.56 -2.84
CA VAL A 17 -3.46 6.35 -4.29
C VAL A 17 -4.23 5.08 -4.62
N LEU A 18 -5.36 5.25 -5.30
CA LEU A 18 -6.21 4.17 -5.76
C LEU A 18 -6.19 4.13 -7.29
N ILE A 19 -6.04 2.92 -7.86
CA ILE A 19 -6.13 2.74 -9.31
C ILE A 19 -7.61 2.79 -9.71
N SER A 20 -7.94 3.58 -10.74
CA SER A 20 -9.32 3.87 -11.12
C SER A 20 -10.08 2.71 -11.74
N ASP A 21 -9.37 1.69 -12.23
CA ASP A 21 -9.96 0.52 -12.90
C ASP A 21 -10.33 -0.62 -11.93
N VAL A 22 -10.03 -0.46 -10.63
CA VAL A 22 -10.35 -1.43 -9.58
C VAL A 22 -11.46 -0.90 -8.68
N ILE A 23 -12.67 -1.44 -8.87
CA ILE A 23 -13.81 -1.21 -7.96
C ILE A 23 -13.83 -2.33 -6.93
N ASN A 24 -13.65 -1.98 -5.66
CA ASN A 24 -13.71 -2.93 -4.55
C ASN A 24 -14.11 -2.21 -3.25
N GLU A 25 -14.58 -2.97 -2.26
CA GLU A 25 -14.71 -2.47 -0.90
C GLU A 25 -13.33 -2.45 -0.24
N TYR A 26 -12.98 -1.31 0.37
CA TYR A 26 -11.68 -1.11 1.00
C TYR A 26 -11.86 -0.82 2.50
N PRO A 27 -11.14 -1.53 3.39
CA PRO A 27 -11.14 -1.25 4.82
C PRO A 27 -10.25 -0.03 5.13
N LEU A 28 -10.62 1.14 4.60
CA LEU A 28 -9.79 2.36 4.64
C LEU A 28 -9.48 2.79 6.08
N SER A 29 -10.40 2.56 7.01
CA SER A 29 -10.22 2.95 8.42
C SER A 29 -9.14 2.10 9.08
N GLU A 30 -9.16 0.80 8.84
CA GLU A 30 -8.19 -0.17 9.32
C GLU A 30 -6.83 0.08 8.67
N MET A 31 -6.79 0.43 7.39
CA MET A 31 -5.56 0.82 6.70
C MET A 31 -4.92 2.06 7.33
N VAL A 32 -5.70 3.10 7.65
CA VAL A 32 -5.20 4.28 8.34
C VAL A 32 -4.71 3.93 9.75
N TRP A 33 -5.46 3.10 10.49
CA TRP A 33 -5.06 2.68 11.83
C TRP A 33 -3.76 1.87 11.80
N PHE A 34 -3.66 0.90 10.88
CA PHE A 34 -2.47 0.10 10.67
C PHE A 34 -1.28 0.97 10.29
N HIS A 35 -1.45 1.89 9.33
CA HIS A 35 -0.37 2.80 8.95
C HIS A 35 0.07 3.67 10.13
N ARG A 36 -0.86 4.21 10.93
CA ARG A 36 -0.52 5.02 12.12
C ARG A 36 0.12 4.21 13.26
N SER A 37 -0.12 2.90 13.32
CA SER A 37 0.54 2.02 14.29
C SER A 37 1.97 1.65 13.87
N HIS A 38 2.38 2.03 12.66
CA HIS A 38 3.73 1.83 12.13
C HIS A 38 4.38 3.19 11.86
N ASP A 39 5.69 3.30 12.05
CA ASP A 39 6.43 4.54 11.78
C ASP A 39 6.96 4.57 10.34
N GLY A 40 6.11 4.18 9.38
CA GLY A 40 6.47 4.03 7.98
C GLY A 40 6.03 5.22 7.12
N GLU A 41 6.83 5.59 6.12
CA GLU A 41 6.49 6.68 5.18
C GLU A 41 5.37 6.31 4.19
N ALA A 42 5.17 5.01 3.98
CA ALA A 42 4.15 4.46 3.12
C ALA A 42 3.63 3.14 3.65
N PHE A 43 2.38 2.82 3.31
CA PHE A 43 1.77 1.51 3.53
C PHE A 43 1.15 1.02 2.23
N ILE A 44 1.30 -0.27 1.95
CA ILE A 44 0.81 -0.90 0.72
C ILE A 44 -0.11 -2.06 1.06
N MET A 45 -1.32 -2.06 0.51
CA MET A 45 -2.21 -3.21 0.60
C MET A 45 -1.92 -4.16 -0.55
N VAL A 46 -1.54 -5.38 -0.18
CA VAL A 46 -1.27 -6.47 -1.10
C VAL A 46 -2.37 -7.53 -1.02
N THR A 47 -2.66 -8.17 -2.14
CA THR A 47 -3.60 -9.30 -2.20
C THR A 47 -2.87 -10.52 -2.71
N LYS A 48 -2.94 -11.65 -2.01
CA LYS A 48 -2.39 -12.92 -2.51
C LYS A 48 -3.12 -13.34 -3.78
N VAL A 49 -2.37 -13.73 -4.80
CA VAL A 49 -2.88 -14.18 -6.09
C VAL A 49 -2.18 -15.46 -6.51
N ASP A 50 -2.90 -16.34 -7.21
CA ASP A 50 -2.34 -17.61 -7.68
C ASP A 50 -1.32 -17.41 -8.83
N GLU A 51 -1.52 -16.37 -9.65
CA GLU A 51 -0.69 -16.06 -10.82
C GLU A 51 -0.11 -14.63 -10.73
N PRO A 52 1.07 -14.47 -10.12
CA PRO A 52 1.67 -13.17 -9.84
C PRO A 52 2.45 -12.56 -11.03
N SER A 53 2.73 -13.33 -12.09
CA SER A 53 3.59 -12.89 -13.22
C SER A 53 3.14 -11.60 -13.92
N LYS A 54 1.86 -11.25 -13.79
CA LYS A 54 1.25 -10.09 -14.46
C LYS A 54 1.36 -8.80 -13.65
N TYR A 55 1.89 -8.87 -12.42
CA TYR A 55 1.74 -7.83 -11.42
C TYR A 55 3.07 -7.45 -10.76
N GLY A 56 3.08 -6.30 -10.09
CA GLY A 56 4.10 -5.99 -9.10
C GLY A 56 3.92 -6.88 -7.87
N VAL A 57 5.01 -7.51 -7.44
CA VAL A 57 5.07 -8.37 -6.27
C VAL A 57 5.90 -7.74 -5.16
N VAL A 58 5.49 -8.02 -3.94
CA VAL A 58 6.19 -7.63 -2.72
C VAL A 58 6.61 -8.88 -1.97
N VAL A 59 7.87 -8.95 -1.59
CA VAL A 59 8.41 -9.91 -0.62
C VAL A 59 8.50 -9.20 0.72
N THR A 60 8.03 -9.86 1.76
CA THR A 60 8.06 -9.33 3.15
C THR A 60 9.07 -10.13 3.97
N GLU A 61 9.73 -9.46 4.91
CA GLU A 61 10.62 -10.13 5.85
C GLU A 61 9.80 -11.11 6.70
N GLU A 62 10.30 -12.34 6.85
CA GLU A 62 9.57 -13.42 7.54
C GLU A 62 9.15 -13.01 8.96
N GLY A 63 7.86 -13.18 9.26
CA GLY A 63 7.29 -12.85 10.58
C GLY A 63 7.06 -11.35 10.82
N THR A 64 7.18 -10.50 9.80
CA THR A 64 6.93 -9.05 9.91
C THR A 64 6.06 -8.53 8.76
N ASP A 65 5.58 -7.30 8.89
CA ASP A 65 4.89 -6.57 7.83
C ASP A 65 5.83 -5.66 7.01
N LYS A 66 7.15 -5.82 7.16
CA LYS A 66 8.14 -5.01 6.45
C LYS A 66 8.39 -5.55 5.05
N VAL A 67 8.38 -4.66 4.08
CA VAL A 67 8.77 -4.97 2.70
C VAL A 67 10.27 -5.17 2.63
N GLU A 68 10.70 -6.38 2.28
CA GLU A 68 12.09 -6.71 1.99
C GLU A 68 12.46 -6.27 0.56
N ARG A 69 11.57 -6.58 -0.41
CA ARG A 69 11.82 -6.27 -1.82
C ARG A 69 10.52 -6.11 -2.61
N PHE A 70 10.55 -5.21 -3.59
CA PHE A 70 9.53 -5.08 -4.63
C PHE A 70 10.09 -5.52 -5.99
N GLY A 71 9.27 -6.20 -6.79
CA GLY A 71 9.61 -6.60 -8.16
C GLY A 71 8.43 -6.40 -9.10
N GLU A 72 8.62 -5.66 -10.19
CA GLU A 72 7.59 -5.48 -11.22
C GLU A 72 7.61 -6.66 -12.19
N LYS A 73 6.49 -7.39 -12.31
CA LYS A 73 6.33 -8.54 -13.22
C LYS A 73 7.49 -9.54 -13.09
N PRO A 74 7.62 -10.18 -11.92
CA PRO A 74 8.76 -11.03 -11.61
C PRO A 74 8.89 -12.19 -12.60
N THR A 75 10.13 -12.61 -12.87
CA THR A 75 10.44 -13.82 -13.64
C THR A 75 11.28 -14.79 -12.81
N GLY A 76 11.13 -16.10 -13.04
CA GLY A 76 11.92 -17.14 -12.37
C GLY A 76 11.50 -17.41 -10.92
N PHE A 77 12.48 -17.65 -10.02
CA PHE A 77 12.31 -18.11 -8.62
C PHE A 77 11.38 -17.25 -7.74
N TRP A 78 11.08 -16.03 -8.18
CA TRP A 78 10.27 -15.06 -7.47
C TRP A 78 8.76 -15.36 -7.49
N MET A 79 8.35 -16.34 -8.30
CA MET A 79 6.96 -16.78 -8.40
C MET A 79 6.54 -17.67 -7.21
N ASP A 80 7.50 -18.32 -6.54
CA ASP A 80 7.22 -19.26 -5.43
C ASP A 80 7.23 -18.59 -4.04
N ILE A 81 7.76 -17.36 -3.94
CA ILE A 81 7.84 -16.60 -2.69
C ILE A 81 6.60 -15.72 -2.55
N GLY A 82 5.54 -16.28 -1.96
CA GLY A 82 4.42 -15.56 -1.34
C GLY A 82 4.08 -14.20 -1.94
N SER A 83 3.80 -14.15 -3.23
CA SER A 83 3.71 -12.90 -3.99
C SER A 83 2.30 -12.32 -3.92
N GLY A 84 2.19 -11.12 -3.35
CA GLY A 84 0.95 -10.35 -3.36
C GLY A 84 0.92 -9.34 -4.52
N LEU A 85 -0.23 -9.22 -5.18
CA LEU A 85 -0.55 -8.11 -6.06
C LEU A 85 -0.60 -6.82 -5.25
N VAL A 86 0.24 -5.85 -5.61
CA VAL A 86 0.13 -4.46 -5.15
C VAL A 86 -1.11 -3.81 -5.74
N ARG A 87 -2.03 -3.33 -4.90
CA ARG A 87 -3.26 -2.67 -5.38
C ARG A 87 -3.34 -1.20 -5.01
N HIS A 88 -3.20 -0.90 -3.72
CA HIS A 88 -3.47 0.43 -3.18
C HIS A 88 -2.39 0.83 -2.21
N VAL A 89 -2.05 2.12 -2.22
CA VAL A 89 -0.96 2.64 -1.41
C VAL A 89 -1.43 3.88 -0.67
N LEU A 90 -1.08 3.97 0.60
CA LEU A 90 -1.24 5.15 1.45
C LEU A 90 0.14 5.79 1.61
N PHE A 91 0.25 7.08 1.30
CA PHE A 91 1.50 7.84 1.36
C PHE A 91 1.36 9.09 2.19
N TYR A 92 2.46 9.56 2.78
CA TYR A 92 2.60 10.96 3.18
C TYR A 92 2.99 11.86 2.01
N PRO A 93 2.64 13.17 2.03
CA PRO A 93 3.03 14.13 0.99
C PRO A 93 4.53 14.24 0.73
N PHE A 94 5.39 13.94 1.71
CA PHE A 94 6.85 13.91 1.52
C PHE A 94 7.30 12.93 0.42
N PHE A 95 6.48 11.91 0.12
CA PHE A 95 6.73 10.94 -0.96
C PHE A 95 7.01 11.60 -2.32
N PHE A 96 6.40 12.77 -2.59
CA PHE A 96 6.62 13.48 -3.85
C PHE A 96 8.08 13.95 -4.04
N HIS A 97 8.88 14.03 -2.99
CA HIS A 97 10.32 14.33 -3.11
C HIS A 97 11.12 13.23 -3.80
N PHE A 98 10.60 12.00 -3.88
CA PHE A 98 11.25 10.90 -4.59
C PHE A 98 11.01 10.92 -6.10
N PHE A 99 10.09 11.76 -6.60
CA PHE A 99 9.86 11.93 -8.02
C PHE A 99 10.60 13.18 -8.51
N PRO A 100 11.59 13.04 -9.40
CA PRO A 100 12.14 14.19 -10.10
C PRO A 100 11.03 14.75 -11.01
N TYR A 101 10.69 16.03 -10.81
CA TYR A 101 9.81 16.77 -11.72
C TYR A 101 10.49 17.04 -13.06
#